data_AF-W0ZEJ0-F1
#
_entry.id   AF-W0ZEJ0-F1
#
_cell.length_a   1.000
_cell.length_b   1.000
_cell.length_c   1.000
_cell.angle_alpha   90.00
_cell.angle_beta   90.00
_cell.angle_gamma   90.00
#
_symmetry.space_group_name_H-M   'P 1'
#
loop_
_entity.id
_entity.type
_entity.pdbx_description
1 polymer ?
#
loop_
_entity_poly.entity_id
_entity_poly.type
_entity_poly.pdbx_seq_one_letter_code
_entity_poly.pdbx_strand_id
1 'polypeptide(L)' 'MCNLACLCKRHHTLKGETAWTVRQLGGGVLEWTSPGGHVYIDKPPSAIHFTPNTDPPPF' A
#
# COMPACT_ATOMS: atom_id res chain seq x y z
N MET A 1 7.52 -0.89 -14.81
CA MET A 1 6.47 0.10 -14.54
C MET A 1 5.18 -0.67 -14.25
N CYS A 2 4.84 -0.87 -12.98
CA CYS A 2 3.66 -1.64 -12.60
C CYS A 2 2.44 -0.70 -12.57
N ASN A 3 1.53 -0.83 -13.53
CA ASN A 3 0.28 -0.05 -13.56
C ASN A 3 -0.85 -0.70 -12.74
N LEU A 4 -0.56 -1.85 -12.12
CA LEU A 4 -1.49 -2.61 -11.30
C LEU A 4 -1.16 -2.38 -9.82
N ALA A 5 -2.12 -1.79 -9.10
CA ALA A 5 -2.12 -1.76 -7.64
C ALA A 5 -3.27 -2.66 -7.15
N CYS A 6 -3.02 -3.46 -6.12
CA CYS A 6 -4.06 -4.24 -5.45
C CYS A 6 -4.85 -3.32 -4.51
N LEU A 7 -5.88 -2.65 -5.04
CA LEU A 7 -6.71 -1.73 -4.28
C LEU A 7 -7.88 -2.48 -3.64
N CYS A 8 -8.29 -2.09 -2.43
CA CYS A 8 -9.55 -2.56 -1.87
C CYS A 8 -10.74 -1.88 -2.60
N LYS A 9 -11.96 -2.41 -2.44
CA LYS A 9 -13.16 -1.84 -3.11
C LYS A 9 -13.31 -0.34 -2.88
N ARG A 10 -13.07 0.13 -1.64
CA ARG A 10 -13.12 1.56 -1.29
C ARG A 10 -12.14 2.38 -2.12
N HIS A 11 -10.90 1.92 -2.24
CA HIS A 11 -9.87 2.60 -3.03
C HIS A 11 -10.16 2.55 -4.54
N HIS A 12 -10.78 1.46 -5.03
CA HIS A 12 -11.25 1.40 -6.41
C HIS A 12 -12.32 2.45 -6.71
N THR A 13 -13.33 2.58 -5.85
CA THR A 13 -14.38 3.61 -6.00
C THR A 13 -13.82 5.02 -5.88
N LEU A 14 -12.94 5.28 -4.91
CA LEU A 14 -12.27 6.58 -4.78
C LEU A 14 -11.51 6.96 -6.05
N LYS A 15 -10.71 6.05 -6.60
CA LYS A 15 -9.95 6.30 -7.83
C LYS A 15 -10.84 6.51 -9.06
N GLY A 16 -11.91 5.73 -9.20
CA GLY A 16 -12.68 5.64 -10.44
C GLY A 16 -13.87 6.59 -10.52
N GLU A 17 -14.50 6.88 -9.37
CA GLU A 17 -15.83 7.47 -9.32
C GLU A 17 -15.85 8.81 -8.57
N THR A 18 -14.69 9.32 -8.17
CA THR A 18 -14.56 10.59 -7.46
C THR A 18 -13.41 11.43 -8.03
N ALA A 19 -13.30 12.70 -7.61
CA ALA A 19 -12.22 13.59 -8.04
C ALA A 19 -10.88 13.32 -7.32
N TRP A 20 -10.74 12.20 -6.61
CA TRP A 20 -9.47 11.80 -6.01
C TRP A 20 -8.49 11.33 -7.08
N THR A 21 -7.23 11.74 -6.94
CA THR A 21 -6.16 11.26 -7.82
C THR A 21 -5.21 10.37 -7.05
N VAL A 22 -4.58 9.42 -7.77
CA VAL A 22 -3.63 8.47 -7.18
C VAL A 22 -2.35 8.41 -8.01
N ARG A 23 -1.20 8.48 -7.34
CA ARG A 23 0.14 8.31 -7.94
C ARG A 23 0.87 7.17 -7.24
N GLN A 24 1.47 6.26 -8.02
CA GLN A 24 2.29 5.19 -7.45
C GLN A 24 3.72 5.69 -7.27
N LEU A 25 4.25 5.64 -6.04
CA LEU A 25 5.60 6.10 -5.71
C LEU A 25 6.66 4.98 -5.83
N GLY A 26 6.23 3.73 -6.00
CA GLY A 26 7.09 2.55 -5.98
C GLY A 26 7.03 1.79 -4.66
N GLY A 27 7.50 0.55 -4.65
CA GLY A 27 7.47 -0.32 -3.46
C GLY A 27 6.06 -0.58 -2.91
N GLY A 28 5.01 -0.45 -3.74
CA GLY A 28 3.61 -0.57 -3.33
C GLY A 28 3.02 0.67 -2.65
N VAL A 29 3.77 1.77 -2.53
CA VAL A 29 3.32 3.02 -1.91
C VAL A 29 2.44 3.82 -2.87
N LEU A 30 1.30 4.29 -2.37
CA LEU A 30 0.35 5.12 -3.11
C LEU A 30 0.23 6.50 -2.46
N GLU A 31 0.28 7.53 -3.29
CA GLU A 31 -0.03 8.90 -2.92
C GLU A 31 -1.43 9.24 -3.42
N TRP A 32 -2.32 9.58 -2.50
CA TRP A 32 -3.69 9.97 -2.77
C TRP A 32 -3.84 11.47 -2.58
N THR A 33 -4.39 12.16 -3.56
CA THR A 33 -4.75 13.59 -3.43
C THR A 33 -6.25 13.72 -3.40
N SER A 34 -6.76 14.31 -2.33
CA SER A 34 -8.18 14.63 -2.18
C SER A 34 -8.60 15.78 -3.12
N PRO A 35 -9.89 15.94 -3.42
CA PRO A 35 -10.39 17.05 -4.22
C PRO A 35 -10.06 18.43 -3.62
N GLY A 36 -9.87 18.51 -2.30
CA GLY A 36 -9.46 19.73 -1.59
C GLY A 36 -7.94 19.96 -1.57
N GLY A 37 -7.15 19.11 -2.23
CA GLY A 37 -5.69 19.25 -2.33
C GLY A 37 -4.88 18.62 -1.19
N HIS A 38 -5.53 18.01 -0.19
CA HIS A 38 -4.80 17.27 0.85
C HIS A 38 -4.21 15.98 0.30
N VAL A 39 -2.96 15.69 0.70
CA VAL A 39 -2.19 14.52 0.25
C VAL A 39 -2.10 13.48 1.37
N TYR A 40 -2.32 12.21 1.03
CA TYR A 40 -2.24 11.06 1.93
C TYR A 40 -1.32 10.00 1.34
N ILE A 41 -0.49 9.37 2.19
CA ILE A 41 0.41 8.30 1.79
C ILE A 41 -0.09 6.97 2.36
N ASP A 42 -0.44 6.06 1.48
CA ASP A 42 -0.78 4.67 1.79
C ASP A 42 0.46 3.80 1.54
N LYS A 43 0.87 3.05 2.57
CA LYS A 43 2.03 2.18 2.52
C LYS A 43 1.54 0.74 2.62
N PRO A 44 2.13 -0.19 1.85
CA PRO A 44 1.79 -1.59 2.01
C PRO A 44 2.11 -2.05 3.44
N PRO A 45 1.39 -3.05 3.95
CA PRO A 45 1.75 -3.67 5.21
C PRO A 45 3.20 -4.16 5.15
N SER A 46 3.92 -4.03 6.26
CA SER A 46 5.28 -4.54 6.39
C SER A 46 5.31 -6.03 6.08
N ALA A 47 6.22 -6.45 5.19
CA ALA A 47 6.41 -7.85 4.89
C ALA A 47 6.87 -8.57 6.18
N ILE A 48 6.09 -9.54 6.63
CA ILE A 48 6.51 -10.43 7.71
C ILE A 48 7.55 -11.39 7.12
N HIS A 49 8.76 -11.37 7.66
CA HIS A 49 9.79 -12.34 7.33
C HIS A 49 9.96 -13.30 8.50
N PHE A 50 9.72 -14.60 8.25
CA PHE A 50 10.00 -15.63 9.23
C PHE A 50 11.50 -15.94 9.22
N THR A 51 12.19 -15.70 10.33
CA THR A 51 13.56 -16.16 10.50
C THR A 51 13.57 -17.57 11.08
N PRO A 52 14.41 -18.49 10.61
CA PRO A 52 14.56 -19.80 11.24
C PRO A 52 14.96 -19.60 12.71
N ASN A 53 14.30 -20.34 13.61
CA ASN A 53 14.73 -20.39 14.99
C ASN A 53 16.11 -21.07 15.04
N THR A 54 17.13 -20.34 15.49
CA THR A 54 18.50 -20.84 15.65
C THR A 54 18.79 -21.27 17.09
N ASP A 55 17.80 -21.16 17.99
CA ASP A 55 17.93 -21.61 19.37
C ASP A 55 18.06 -23.15 19.40
N PRO A 56 19.16 -23.69 19.96
CA PRO A 56 19.27 -25.12 20.17
C PRO A 56 18.22 -25.57 21.19
N PRO A 57 17.59 -26.74 21.00
CA PRO A 57 16.59 -27.23 21.94
C PRO A 57 17.16 -27.34 23.36
N PRO A 58 16.40 -26.99 24.41
CA PRO A 58 16.82 -27.24 25.78
C PRO A 58 16.81 -28.75 26.01
N PHE A 59 18.03 -29.26 26.30
CA PHE A 59 18.45 -30.61 26.73
C PHE A 59 17.40 -31.72 26.80
#